data_AF-A0A543NLV4-F1
#
_entry.id   AF-A0A543NLV4-F1
#
_cell.length_a   1.000
_cell.length_b   1.000
_cell.length_c   1.000
_cell.angle_alpha   90.00
_cell.angle_beta   90.00
_cell.angle_gamma   90.00
#
_symmetry.space_group_name_H-M   'P 1'
#
loop_
_entity.id
_entity.type
_entity.pdbx_description
1 polymer ?
#
loop_
_entity_poly.entity_id
_entity_poly.type
_entity_poly.pdbx_seq_one_letter_code
_entity_poly.pdbx_strand_id
1 'polypeptide(L)'
;MQKKLGNLFDNTSSDGIQGGKVLSANITLTIPEAIEKMDSIEGKDYDIDRKNNEKVLGSLIDGATRNEKANHIILTGKMEDENGEEVDYKHPKNGEINTADVLETLYTYDWKDDGKELRGLTDWIARDADSDDPEEAKRAGEAAASLIESMVSTNERFVNLTETGHSLNGEDDITFTRLNPEIADSYLGIYSSYIEDFSHQKSSDDYSYKGEDLEIPDRARVRFMQFIAGDEDSRETMVAETEAYRMSNIVDYENMTSGDAYDAASRNGKIQALIDSSLTNEAMDRENSTSDAEESLSKSKANGAKMFANAVISAIQGGAENNPIGGAVAEAAKSIAKDSISMSLDNMSEETKSNVNEYEPIASKDAGTAKRNFALQLLSSMEKNGDIEMKELEDKGLTTKDKNGMTYVMSGEHEQDKDKLGDLDSGINQALEGKKINFSDREMNASEYFSLYKESHGNKYDEVTDRYRARNKPDYENQNGIEEE
;
A
#
# COMPACT_ATOMS: atom_id res chain seq x y z
N MET A 1 -4.46 37.59 -17.44
CA MET A 1 -4.07 37.71 -16.01
C MET A 1 -3.60 36.37 -15.47
N GLN A 2 -4.38 35.29 -15.67
CA GLN A 2 -4.02 33.90 -15.35
C GLN A 2 -2.61 33.47 -15.78
N LYS A 3 -2.22 33.66 -17.06
CA LYS A 3 -0.85 33.35 -17.53
C LYS A 3 0.27 34.08 -16.78
N LYS A 4 0.02 35.29 -16.26
CA LYS A 4 1.03 36.04 -15.47
C LYS A 4 1.14 35.52 -14.04
N LEU A 5 0.05 34.98 -13.49
CA LEU A 5 0.00 34.40 -12.15
C LEU A 5 0.65 33.01 -12.14
N GLY A 6 0.32 32.14 -13.11
CA GLY A 6 1.01 30.84 -13.27
C GLY A 6 2.52 31.02 -13.42
N ASN A 7 2.95 31.95 -14.28
CA ASN A 7 4.37 32.30 -14.41
C ASN A 7 5.01 32.83 -13.11
N LEU A 8 4.26 33.43 -12.18
CA LEU A 8 4.79 33.85 -10.89
C LEU A 8 5.16 32.62 -10.05
N PHE A 9 4.25 31.64 -9.97
CA PHE A 9 4.45 30.40 -9.20
C PHE A 9 5.53 29.50 -9.82
N ASP A 10 5.60 29.41 -11.15
CA ASP A 10 6.68 28.69 -11.85
C ASP A 10 8.07 29.22 -11.43
N ASN A 11 8.21 30.54 -11.31
CA ASN A 11 9.48 31.18 -11.00
C ASN A 11 9.84 31.15 -9.50
N THR A 12 8.94 30.68 -8.62
CA THR A 12 9.21 30.53 -7.19
C THR A 12 9.53 29.08 -6.79
N SER A 13 9.61 28.16 -7.75
CA SER A 13 9.89 26.72 -7.56
C SER A 13 11.25 26.40 -6.96
N SER A 14 12.26 27.25 -7.12
CA SER A 14 13.64 26.94 -6.72
C SER A 14 14.07 27.47 -5.35
N ASP A 15 13.27 28.34 -4.72
CA ASP A 15 13.69 29.10 -3.53
C ASP A 15 12.99 28.68 -2.22
N GLY A 16 12.25 27.56 -2.21
CA GLY A 16 11.48 27.13 -1.03
C GLY A 16 10.36 28.10 -0.64
N ILE A 17 9.95 28.97 -1.56
CA ILE A 17 8.89 29.95 -1.34
C ILE A 17 7.54 29.23 -1.46
N GLN A 18 6.73 29.36 -0.42
CA GLN A 18 5.35 28.88 -0.36
C GLN A 18 4.37 30.05 -0.23
N GLY A 19 3.15 29.86 -0.74
CA GLY A 19 2.04 30.76 -0.47
C GLY A 19 1.66 30.79 1.01
N GLY A 20 0.91 31.80 1.44
CA GLY A 20 0.32 31.80 2.78
C GLY A 20 -0.84 30.81 2.88
N LYS A 21 -1.03 30.18 4.06
CA LYS A 21 -2.03 29.13 4.35
C LYS A 21 -3.39 29.34 3.66
N VAL A 22 -4.05 30.47 3.93
CA VAL A 22 -5.39 30.77 3.39
C VAL A 22 -5.37 31.02 1.88
N LEU A 23 -4.31 31.62 1.34
CA LEU A 23 -4.21 31.85 -0.10
C LEU A 23 -4.05 30.52 -0.84
N SER A 24 -3.15 29.66 -0.38
CA SER A 24 -2.92 28.33 -0.94
C SER A 24 -4.19 27.48 -0.91
N ALA A 25 -4.88 27.43 0.24
CA ALA A 25 -6.13 26.68 0.36
C ALA A 25 -7.20 27.17 -0.64
N ASN A 26 -7.41 28.49 -0.74
CA ASN A 26 -8.38 29.03 -1.69
C ASN A 26 -8.00 28.81 -3.16
N ILE A 27 -6.70 28.79 -3.49
CA ILE A 27 -6.25 28.44 -4.85
C ILE A 27 -6.65 27.00 -5.14
N THR A 28 -6.27 26.04 -4.28
CA THR A 28 -6.60 24.61 -4.46
C THR A 28 -8.11 24.39 -4.59
N LEU A 29 -8.93 25.04 -3.76
CA LEU A 29 -10.40 24.92 -3.79
C LEU A 29 -11.07 25.54 -5.02
N THR A 30 -10.39 26.46 -5.71
CA THR A 30 -10.95 27.11 -6.91
C THR A 30 -10.62 26.33 -8.18
N ILE A 31 -9.62 25.43 -8.14
CA ILE A 31 -9.20 24.64 -9.30
C ILE A 31 -10.30 23.69 -9.79
N PRO A 32 -11.03 22.93 -8.94
CA PRO A 32 -12.17 22.11 -9.37
C PRO A 32 -13.21 22.91 -10.17
N GLU A 33 -13.62 24.07 -9.66
CA GLU A 33 -14.55 24.97 -10.37
C GLU A 33 -14.00 25.47 -11.72
N ALA A 34 -12.68 25.53 -11.88
CA ALA A 34 -12.04 25.94 -13.12
C ALA A 34 -12.00 24.76 -14.12
N ILE A 35 -11.72 23.55 -13.64
CA ILE A 35 -11.78 22.29 -14.41
C ILE A 35 -13.17 22.10 -14.99
N GLU A 36 -14.22 22.11 -14.15
CA GLU A 36 -15.62 21.93 -14.59
C GLU A 36 -16.02 22.96 -15.66
N LYS A 37 -15.64 24.23 -15.46
CA LYS A 37 -15.92 25.28 -16.45
C LYS A 37 -15.18 25.04 -17.75
N MET A 38 -13.96 24.52 -17.72
CA MET A 38 -13.24 24.17 -18.95
C MET A 38 -13.92 23.01 -19.67
N ASP A 39 -14.27 21.93 -18.98
CA ASP A 39 -14.90 20.77 -19.62
C ASP A 39 -16.30 21.09 -20.19
N SER A 40 -16.96 22.14 -19.71
CA SER A 40 -18.22 22.64 -20.30
C SER A 40 -18.07 23.39 -21.63
N ILE A 41 -16.85 23.70 -22.09
CA ILE A 41 -16.61 24.48 -23.32
C ILE A 41 -16.49 23.53 -24.52
N GLU A 42 -17.40 23.63 -25.49
CA GLU A 42 -17.33 22.89 -26.77
C GLU A 42 -16.74 23.75 -27.91
N GLY A 43 -15.88 23.18 -28.78
CA GLY A 43 -15.44 23.84 -30.03
C GLY A 43 -14.02 23.50 -30.50
N LYS A 44 -13.59 24.04 -31.67
CA LYS A 44 -12.26 23.75 -32.28
C LYS A 44 -11.10 24.62 -31.75
N ASP A 45 -11.39 25.78 -31.15
CA ASP A 45 -10.37 26.59 -30.44
C ASP A 45 -10.09 26.07 -29.03
N TYR A 46 -10.83 25.04 -28.60
CA TYR A 46 -10.77 24.39 -27.30
C TYR A 46 -9.40 23.77 -26.99
N ASP A 47 -8.78 23.07 -27.93
CA ASP A 47 -7.54 22.32 -27.65
C ASP A 47 -6.34 23.23 -27.31
N ILE A 48 -6.26 24.41 -27.91
CA ILE A 48 -5.15 25.36 -27.67
C ILE A 48 -5.37 26.09 -26.35
N ASP A 49 -6.60 26.47 -26.04
CA ASP A 49 -6.93 27.14 -24.79
C ASP A 49 -6.88 26.16 -23.61
N ARG A 50 -7.32 24.91 -23.78
CA ARG A 50 -7.18 23.82 -22.79
C ARG A 50 -5.71 23.59 -22.42
N LYS A 51 -4.83 23.36 -23.40
CA LYS A 51 -3.39 23.15 -23.13
C LYS A 51 -2.73 24.33 -22.40
N ASN A 52 -3.09 25.56 -22.76
CA ASN A 52 -2.55 26.75 -22.11
C ASN A 52 -3.09 26.94 -20.69
N ASN A 53 -4.36 26.63 -20.47
CA ASN A 53 -5.01 26.77 -19.17
C ASN A 53 -4.55 25.67 -18.22
N GLU A 54 -4.39 24.45 -18.69
CA GLU A 54 -3.92 23.31 -17.92
C GLU A 54 -2.51 23.54 -17.38
N LYS A 55 -1.58 24.05 -18.20
CA LYS A 55 -0.27 24.49 -17.69
C LYS A 55 -0.40 25.51 -16.56
N VAL A 56 -1.34 26.45 -16.67
CA VAL A 56 -1.55 27.46 -15.61
C VAL A 56 -2.16 26.83 -14.36
N LEU A 57 -3.09 25.87 -14.50
CA LEU A 57 -3.64 25.15 -13.36
C LEU A 57 -2.58 24.32 -12.65
N GLY A 58 -1.72 23.65 -13.42
CA GLY A 58 -0.56 22.94 -12.93
C GLY A 58 0.38 23.80 -12.09
N SER A 59 0.83 24.94 -12.64
CA SER A 59 1.64 25.91 -11.89
C SER A 59 0.96 26.42 -10.62
N LEU A 60 -0.37 26.57 -10.64
CA LEU A 60 -1.15 27.04 -9.50
C LEU A 60 -1.28 25.96 -8.43
N ILE A 61 -1.53 24.70 -8.82
CA ILE A 61 -1.63 23.58 -7.89
C ILE A 61 -0.28 23.33 -7.24
N ASP A 62 0.82 23.22 -8.00
CA ASP A 62 2.18 23.10 -7.45
C ASP A 62 2.51 24.23 -6.46
N GLY A 63 2.27 25.49 -6.86
CA GLY A 63 2.50 26.63 -5.97
C GLY A 63 1.66 26.61 -4.69
N ALA A 64 0.42 26.10 -4.75
CA ALA A 64 -0.48 26.00 -3.63
C ALA A 64 -0.15 24.83 -2.71
N THR A 65 0.15 23.66 -3.27
CA THR A 65 0.39 22.39 -2.55
C THR A 65 1.73 22.34 -1.83
N ARG A 66 2.63 23.30 -2.07
CA ARG A 66 3.82 23.48 -1.21
C ARG A 66 3.51 23.92 0.22
N ASN A 67 2.28 24.36 0.51
CA ASN A 67 1.88 24.75 1.87
C ASN A 67 1.11 23.62 2.56
N GLU A 68 1.80 22.87 3.40
CA GLU A 68 1.27 21.67 4.08
C GLU A 68 0.13 22.00 5.05
N LYS A 69 0.18 23.18 5.69
CA LYS A 69 -0.94 23.65 6.52
C LYS A 69 -2.17 23.99 5.68
N ALA A 70 -1.99 24.42 4.44
CA ALA A 70 -3.10 24.59 3.51
C ALA A 70 -3.63 23.23 3.05
N ASN A 71 -2.74 22.29 2.73
CA ASN A 71 -3.13 20.93 2.34
C ASN A 71 -3.91 20.22 3.45
N HIS A 72 -3.47 20.32 4.70
CA HIS A 72 -4.21 19.80 5.85
C HIS A 72 -5.63 20.38 5.92
N ILE A 73 -5.82 21.69 5.68
CA ILE A 73 -7.15 22.30 5.57
C ILE A 73 -7.97 21.67 4.44
N ILE A 74 -7.37 21.45 3.26
CA ILE A 74 -8.07 20.83 2.13
C ILE A 74 -8.50 19.41 2.48
N LEU A 75 -7.60 18.63 3.08
CA LEU A 75 -7.80 17.21 3.37
C LEU A 75 -8.73 16.96 4.56
N THR A 76 -8.78 17.86 5.54
CA THR A 76 -9.58 17.67 6.77
C THR A 76 -10.83 18.54 6.81
N GLY A 77 -10.92 19.56 5.95
CA GLY A 77 -11.95 20.59 6.02
C GLY A 77 -11.84 21.52 7.24
N LYS A 78 -10.76 21.41 8.03
CA LYS A 78 -10.61 22.06 9.33
C LYS A 78 -9.42 23.01 9.36
N MET A 79 -9.51 24.07 10.16
CA MET A 79 -8.42 25.00 10.39
C MET A 79 -8.33 25.41 11.87
N GLU A 80 -7.13 25.72 12.33
CA GLU A 80 -6.95 26.42 13.60
C GLU A 80 -7.35 27.90 13.48
N ASP A 81 -8.16 28.37 14.43
CA ASP A 81 -8.54 29.76 14.60
C ASP A 81 -7.44 30.59 15.31
N GLU A 82 -7.74 31.85 15.65
CA GLU A 82 -6.79 32.74 16.34
C GLU A 82 -6.48 32.34 17.80
N ASN A 83 -7.31 31.49 18.39
CA ASN A 83 -7.16 30.95 19.74
C ASN A 83 -6.51 29.56 19.74
N GLY A 84 -6.25 28.98 18.55
CA GLY A 84 -5.76 27.62 18.39
C GLY A 84 -6.86 26.55 18.52
N GLU A 85 -8.13 26.94 18.44
CA GLU A 85 -9.25 26.01 18.39
C GLU A 85 -9.49 25.54 16.95
N GLU A 86 -9.76 24.25 16.79
CA GLU A 86 -10.11 23.67 15.50
C GLU A 86 -11.54 24.07 15.11
N VAL A 87 -11.69 24.66 13.92
CA VAL A 87 -12.96 25.10 13.36
C VAL A 87 -13.11 24.64 11.92
N ASP A 88 -14.35 24.43 11.47
CA ASP A 88 -14.63 24.13 10.07
C ASP A 88 -14.20 25.29 9.17
N TYR A 89 -13.36 25.00 8.17
CA TYR A 89 -12.95 25.99 7.20
C TYR A 89 -14.12 26.30 6.25
N LYS A 90 -14.36 27.60 6.01
CA LYS A 90 -15.36 28.07 5.04
C LYS A 90 -14.70 28.86 3.94
N HIS A 91 -14.85 28.40 2.70
CA HIS A 91 -14.40 29.13 1.53
C HIS A 91 -15.17 30.47 1.42
N PRO A 92 -14.51 31.63 1.25
CA PRO A 92 -15.16 32.94 1.28
C PRO A 92 -16.32 33.11 0.29
N LYS A 93 -16.30 32.38 -0.83
CA LYS A 93 -17.32 32.42 -1.88
C LYS A 93 -18.27 31.23 -1.86
N ASN A 94 -17.80 30.05 -1.44
CA ASN A 94 -18.52 28.79 -1.64
C ASN A 94 -19.11 28.24 -0.34
N GLY A 95 -18.77 28.83 0.82
CA GLY A 95 -19.25 28.36 2.11
C GLY A 95 -18.50 27.12 2.57
N GLU A 96 -19.24 26.14 3.07
CA GLU A 96 -18.68 24.87 3.54
C GLU A 96 -18.01 24.11 2.38
N ILE A 97 -16.87 23.51 2.68
CA ILE A 97 -16.11 22.71 1.72
C ILE A 97 -16.59 21.28 1.82
N ASN A 98 -16.89 20.66 0.69
CA ASN A 98 -16.95 19.21 0.60
C ASN A 98 -15.59 18.70 0.11
N THR A 99 -14.74 18.26 1.03
CA THR A 99 -13.39 17.77 0.72
C THR A 99 -13.42 16.63 -0.29
N ALA A 100 -14.39 15.72 -0.18
CA ALA A 100 -14.50 14.59 -1.09
C ALA A 100 -14.75 15.03 -2.53
N ASP A 101 -15.66 15.98 -2.78
CA ASP A 101 -15.94 16.46 -4.15
C ASP A 101 -14.72 17.19 -4.75
N VAL A 102 -13.98 17.92 -3.91
CA VAL A 102 -12.73 18.58 -4.32
C VAL A 102 -11.69 17.56 -4.72
N LEU A 103 -11.46 16.53 -3.90
CA LEU A 103 -10.48 15.48 -4.17
C LEU A 103 -10.88 14.64 -5.38
N GLU A 104 -12.16 14.25 -5.49
CA GLU A 104 -12.68 13.52 -6.65
C GLU A 104 -12.42 14.29 -7.95
N THR A 105 -12.76 15.58 -7.99
CA THR A 105 -12.53 16.40 -9.19
C THR A 105 -11.04 16.54 -9.52
N LEU A 106 -10.19 16.76 -8.51
CA LEU A 106 -8.75 16.93 -8.74
C LEU A 106 -8.09 15.64 -9.21
N TYR A 107 -8.45 14.50 -8.61
CA TYR A 107 -7.80 13.21 -8.88
C TYR A 107 -8.30 12.52 -10.15
N THR A 108 -9.57 12.74 -10.53
CA THR A 108 -10.12 12.17 -11.78
C THR A 108 -9.81 13.03 -13.01
N TYR A 109 -9.23 14.22 -12.84
CA TYR A 109 -8.76 15.02 -13.95
C TYR A 109 -7.50 14.41 -14.59
N ASP A 110 -7.48 14.30 -15.91
CA ASP A 110 -6.34 13.81 -16.71
C ASP A 110 -5.23 14.88 -16.80
N TRP A 111 -4.32 14.87 -15.83
CA TRP A 111 -3.21 15.83 -15.77
C TRP A 111 -2.09 15.42 -16.72
N LYS A 112 -1.57 16.36 -17.53
CA LYS A 112 -0.47 16.08 -18.47
C LYS A 112 0.86 15.66 -17.86
N ASP A 113 1.05 15.95 -16.59
CA ASP A 113 2.25 15.60 -15.84
C ASP A 113 2.01 14.36 -14.96
N ASP A 114 1.02 13.55 -15.32
CA ASP A 114 0.68 12.28 -14.65
C ASP A 114 0.30 12.47 -13.16
N GLY A 115 -0.07 13.70 -12.77
CA GLY A 115 -0.41 14.08 -11.40
C GLY A 115 0.75 14.61 -10.55
N LYS A 116 1.93 14.82 -11.14
CA LYS A 116 3.16 15.22 -10.44
C LYS A 116 3.04 16.52 -9.63
N GLU A 117 2.33 17.52 -10.11
CA GLU A 117 2.15 18.77 -9.37
C GLU A 117 1.06 18.63 -8.30
N LEU A 118 0.09 17.73 -8.52
CA LEU A 118 -1.02 17.47 -7.60
C LEU A 118 -0.60 16.61 -6.39
N ARG A 119 0.32 15.64 -6.56
CA ARG A 119 0.80 14.78 -5.45
C ARG A 119 1.38 15.55 -4.26
N GLY A 120 1.83 16.80 -4.47
CA GLY A 120 2.23 17.69 -3.38
C GLY A 120 1.12 17.91 -2.32
N LEU A 121 -0.15 17.69 -2.67
CA LEU A 121 -1.27 17.73 -1.73
C LEU A 121 -1.16 16.67 -0.64
N THR A 122 -0.55 15.52 -0.93
CA THR A 122 -0.52 14.32 -0.06
C THR A 122 0.88 13.84 0.29
N ASP A 123 1.92 14.16 -0.49
CA ASP A 123 3.29 13.63 -0.28
C ASP A 123 3.87 13.93 1.12
N TRP A 124 3.52 15.09 1.68
CA TRP A 124 4.00 15.50 2.99
C TRP A 124 3.48 14.60 4.12
N ILE A 125 2.37 13.88 3.92
CA ILE A 125 1.76 13.03 4.95
C ILE A 125 2.74 11.91 5.34
N ALA A 126 3.30 11.21 4.35
CA ALA A 126 4.24 10.12 4.60
C ALA A 126 5.51 10.64 5.31
N ARG A 127 6.03 11.78 4.83
CA ARG A 127 7.23 12.40 5.41
C ARG A 127 7.04 12.86 6.85
N ASP A 128 5.89 13.45 7.16
CA ASP A 128 5.61 14.01 8.48
C ASP A 128 5.14 12.93 9.47
N ALA A 129 4.66 11.78 9.00
CA ALA A 129 4.27 10.65 9.85
C ALA A 129 5.42 10.17 10.74
N ASP A 130 6.65 10.14 10.21
CA ASP A 130 7.86 9.75 10.92
C ASP A 130 8.61 10.94 11.59
N SER A 131 7.96 12.11 11.70
CA SER A 131 8.61 13.30 12.27
C SER A 131 8.82 13.17 13.78
N ASP A 132 9.98 13.61 14.26
CA ASP A 132 10.26 13.78 15.69
C ASP A 132 9.41 14.89 16.34
N ASP A 133 8.77 15.76 15.54
CA ASP A 133 7.81 16.76 16.01
C ASP A 133 6.41 16.13 16.13
N PRO A 134 5.86 15.96 17.36
CA PRO A 134 4.56 15.33 17.55
C PRO A 134 3.41 16.06 16.85
N GLU A 135 3.52 17.38 16.63
CA GLU A 135 2.49 18.15 15.93
C GLU A 135 2.52 17.91 14.41
N GLU A 136 3.68 17.58 13.85
CA GLU A 136 3.79 17.18 12.45
C GLU A 136 3.23 15.77 12.25
N ALA A 137 3.63 14.81 13.09
CA ALA A 137 3.12 13.44 13.06
C ALA A 137 1.59 13.42 13.29
N LYS A 138 1.08 14.19 14.25
CA LYS A 138 -0.37 14.33 14.49
C LYS A 138 -1.10 14.89 13.28
N ARG A 139 -0.58 15.96 12.67
CA ARG A 139 -1.16 16.57 11.47
C ARG A 139 -1.19 15.59 10.30
N ALA A 140 -0.12 14.81 10.11
CA ALA A 140 -0.04 13.78 9.09
C ALA A 140 -1.09 12.68 9.32
N GLY A 141 -1.22 12.17 10.54
CA GLY A 141 -2.19 11.14 10.88
C GLY A 141 -3.65 11.59 10.71
N GLU A 142 -3.97 12.81 11.15
CA GLU A 142 -5.30 13.41 10.92
C GLU A 142 -5.61 13.57 9.43
N ALA A 143 -4.63 14.02 8.64
CA ALA A 143 -4.78 14.15 7.19
C ALA A 143 -4.92 12.79 6.50
N ALA A 144 -4.18 11.76 6.92
CA ALA A 144 -4.30 10.41 6.39
C ALA A 144 -5.69 9.82 6.66
N ALA A 145 -6.18 9.93 7.91
CA ALA A 145 -7.50 9.46 8.28
C ALA A 145 -8.60 10.12 7.44
N SER A 146 -8.56 11.45 7.32
CA SER A 146 -9.57 12.22 6.60
C SER A 146 -9.48 12.06 5.08
N LEU A 147 -8.27 11.89 4.53
CA LEU A 147 -8.07 11.54 3.12
C LEU A 147 -8.72 10.19 2.81
N ILE A 148 -8.42 9.16 3.60
CA ILE A 148 -8.98 7.81 3.41
C ILE A 148 -10.50 7.89 3.50
N GLU A 149 -11.04 8.51 4.56
CA GLU A 149 -12.48 8.70 4.75
C GLU A 149 -13.13 9.38 3.54
N SER A 150 -12.59 10.51 3.10
CA SER A 150 -13.15 11.30 2.01
C SER A 150 -13.26 10.50 0.71
N MET A 151 -12.31 9.59 0.48
CA MET A 151 -12.21 8.84 -0.77
C MET A 151 -13.00 7.53 -0.78
N VAL A 152 -13.15 6.86 0.38
CA VAL A 152 -13.68 5.47 0.42
C VAL A 152 -14.95 5.28 1.26
N SER A 153 -15.39 6.33 1.97
CA SER A 153 -16.53 6.28 2.91
C SER A 153 -17.84 5.81 2.26
N THR A 154 -18.12 6.24 1.03
CA THR A 154 -19.32 5.83 0.30
C THR A 154 -18.97 4.90 -0.87
N ASN A 155 -19.96 4.13 -1.34
CA ASN A 155 -19.74 3.30 -2.52
C ASN A 155 -19.65 4.14 -3.80
N GLU A 156 -20.50 5.16 -3.91
CA GLU A 156 -20.52 6.07 -5.05
C GLU A 156 -19.15 6.73 -5.27
N ARG A 157 -18.56 7.34 -4.24
CA ARG A 157 -17.23 7.96 -4.34
C ARG A 157 -16.15 6.98 -4.74
N PHE A 158 -16.14 5.82 -4.09
CA PHE A 158 -15.20 4.77 -4.43
C PHE A 158 -15.33 4.34 -5.91
N VAL A 159 -16.56 4.21 -6.41
CA VAL A 159 -16.82 3.91 -7.82
C VAL A 159 -16.35 5.04 -8.73
N ASN A 160 -16.67 6.31 -8.44
CA ASN A 160 -16.26 7.45 -9.28
C ASN A 160 -14.73 7.56 -9.42
N LEU A 161 -14.00 7.20 -8.36
CA LEU A 161 -12.54 7.18 -8.34
C LEU A 161 -11.92 5.95 -9.03
N THR A 162 -12.67 4.85 -9.07
CA THR A 162 -12.26 3.59 -9.73
C THR A 162 -12.67 3.60 -11.20
N GLU A 163 -13.77 4.24 -11.56
CA GLU A 163 -14.38 4.29 -12.88
C GLU A 163 -14.42 5.75 -13.36
N THR A 164 -13.26 6.31 -13.69
CA THR A 164 -13.11 7.77 -13.94
C THR A 164 -13.77 8.27 -15.24
N GLY A 165 -14.29 7.38 -16.09
CA GLY A 165 -14.76 7.75 -17.44
C GLY A 165 -13.63 7.93 -18.47
N HIS A 166 -12.36 7.76 -18.06
CA HIS A 166 -11.20 7.85 -18.94
C HIS A 166 -10.77 6.48 -19.46
N SER A 167 -10.24 6.47 -20.69
CA SER A 167 -9.72 5.26 -21.32
C SER A 167 -8.21 5.36 -21.57
N LEU A 168 -7.47 4.30 -21.26
CA LEU A 168 -6.02 4.21 -21.51
C LEU A 168 -5.71 2.85 -22.14
N ASN A 169 -4.98 2.84 -23.26
CA ASN A 169 -4.54 1.62 -23.94
C ASN A 169 -5.65 0.60 -24.28
N GLY A 170 -6.89 1.07 -24.48
CA GLY A 170 -8.04 0.22 -24.81
C GLY A 170 -8.79 -0.34 -23.60
N GLU A 171 -8.39 0.07 -22.40
CA GLU A 171 -9.12 -0.13 -21.15
C GLU A 171 -9.96 1.12 -20.88
N ASP A 172 -11.26 0.94 -20.66
CA ASP A 172 -12.20 2.03 -20.32
C ASP A 172 -12.38 2.09 -18.79
N ASP A 173 -12.77 3.27 -18.29
CA ASP A 173 -13.07 3.52 -16.87
C ASP A 173 -11.91 3.14 -15.93
N ILE A 174 -10.72 3.65 -16.25
CA ILE A 174 -9.51 3.39 -15.45
C ILE A 174 -9.58 4.08 -14.07
N THR A 175 -8.91 3.50 -13.06
CA THR A 175 -8.75 4.11 -11.73
C THR A 175 -8.00 5.44 -11.82
N PHE A 176 -8.31 6.40 -10.96
CA PHE A 176 -7.65 7.70 -10.94
C PHE A 176 -6.11 7.62 -10.75
N THR A 177 -5.62 6.60 -10.04
CA THR A 177 -4.19 6.34 -9.86
C THR A 177 -3.52 5.76 -11.10
N ARG A 178 -4.27 5.07 -11.96
CA ARG A 178 -3.81 4.64 -13.28
C ARG A 178 -3.79 5.80 -14.27
N LEU A 179 -4.75 6.73 -14.12
CA LEU A 179 -4.80 7.98 -14.89
C LEU A 179 -3.68 8.93 -14.48
N ASN A 180 -3.39 9.03 -13.18
CA ASN A 180 -2.37 9.90 -12.59
C ASN A 180 -1.40 9.10 -11.68
N PRO A 181 -0.46 8.33 -12.27
CA PRO A 181 0.48 7.46 -11.54
C PRO A 181 1.28 8.13 -10.41
N GLU A 182 1.61 9.41 -10.52
CA GLU A 182 2.37 10.14 -9.50
C GLU A 182 1.58 10.28 -8.17
N ILE A 183 0.26 10.18 -8.23
CA ILE A 183 -0.60 10.17 -7.04
C ILE A 183 -0.60 8.78 -6.38
N ALA A 184 -0.48 7.71 -7.17
CA ALA A 184 -0.38 6.35 -6.66
C ALA A 184 0.88 6.17 -5.79
N ASP A 185 2.00 6.75 -6.21
CA ASP A 185 3.25 6.79 -5.44
C ASP A 185 3.10 7.56 -4.11
N SER A 186 2.37 8.67 -4.13
CA SER A 186 2.03 9.41 -2.90
C SER A 186 1.21 8.57 -1.92
N TYR A 187 0.22 7.83 -2.44
CA TYR A 187 -0.64 6.95 -1.64
C TYR A 187 0.11 5.74 -1.10
N LEU A 188 1.02 5.19 -1.91
CA LEU A 188 1.95 4.16 -1.49
C LEU A 188 2.75 4.65 -0.29
N GLY A 189 3.36 5.84 -0.34
CA GLY A 189 4.11 6.41 0.79
C GLY A 189 3.28 6.52 2.08
N ILE A 190 2.00 6.92 1.98
CA ILE A 190 1.08 6.93 3.13
C ILE A 190 0.86 5.51 3.65
N TYR A 191 0.59 4.55 2.77
CA TYR A 191 0.46 3.15 3.15
C TYR A 191 1.72 2.62 3.84
N SER A 192 2.91 2.90 3.32
CA SER A 192 4.19 2.48 3.90
C SER A 192 4.35 3.01 5.33
N SER A 193 4.02 4.28 5.54
CA SER A 193 4.18 4.96 6.83
C SER A 193 3.20 4.43 7.89
N TYR A 194 2.02 3.99 7.46
CA TYR A 194 0.98 3.45 8.35
C TYR A 194 0.77 1.93 8.17
N ILE A 195 1.74 1.20 7.64
CA ILE A 195 1.57 -0.23 7.31
C ILE A 195 1.25 -1.07 8.56
N GLU A 196 1.79 -0.66 9.70
CA GLU A 196 1.49 -1.26 11.00
C GLU A 196 0.00 -1.13 11.34
N ASP A 197 -0.57 0.07 11.20
CA ASP A 197 -1.98 0.35 11.45
C ASP A 197 -2.91 -0.42 10.51
N PHE A 198 -2.51 -0.56 9.24
CA PHE A 198 -3.24 -1.39 8.28
C PHE A 198 -3.27 -2.86 8.72
N SER A 199 -2.24 -3.32 9.44
CA SER A 199 -2.16 -4.69 9.95
C SER A 199 -2.89 -4.93 11.28
N HIS A 200 -3.21 -3.88 12.05
CA HIS A 200 -3.84 -3.99 13.37
C HIS A 200 -5.12 -4.83 13.34
N GLN A 201 -5.24 -5.82 14.25
CA GLN A 201 -6.39 -6.74 14.28
C GLN A 201 -7.72 -6.02 14.50
N LYS A 202 -7.73 -5.03 15.39
CA LYS A 202 -8.92 -4.25 15.73
C LYS A 202 -9.28 -3.33 14.56
N SER A 203 -10.32 -3.71 13.81
CA SER A 203 -10.98 -2.76 12.91
C SER A 203 -11.67 -1.71 13.77
N SER A 204 -11.50 -0.44 13.41
CA SER A 204 -12.36 0.63 13.90
C SER A 204 -13.56 0.77 12.97
N ASP A 205 -14.68 1.24 13.49
CA ASP A 205 -15.78 1.78 12.65
C ASP A 205 -15.58 3.28 12.39
N ASP A 206 -14.52 3.86 12.96
CA ASP A 206 -14.16 5.28 12.92
C ASP A 206 -13.01 5.54 11.93
N TYR A 207 -12.89 6.80 11.50
CA TYR A 207 -11.75 7.33 10.75
C TYR A 207 -11.07 8.36 11.62
N SER A 208 -9.98 7.99 12.30
CA SER A 208 -9.32 8.90 13.22
C SER A 208 -7.86 8.56 13.42
N TYR A 209 -7.10 9.54 13.92
CA TYR A 209 -5.75 9.34 14.41
C TYR A 209 -5.73 9.57 15.91
N LYS A 210 -5.43 8.54 16.70
CA LYS A 210 -5.49 8.59 18.17
C LYS A 210 -4.30 7.86 18.77
N GLY A 211 -3.54 8.56 19.61
CA GLY A 211 -2.46 7.93 20.37
C GLY A 211 -1.37 7.33 19.50
N GLU A 212 -1.07 7.98 18.38
CA GLU A 212 -0.11 7.54 17.34
C GLU A 212 -0.64 6.44 16.39
N ASP A 213 -1.85 5.95 16.59
CA ASP A 213 -2.46 4.94 15.73
C ASP A 213 -3.47 5.54 14.73
N LEU A 214 -3.36 5.14 13.47
CA LEU A 214 -4.38 5.35 12.45
C LEU A 214 -5.51 4.32 12.58
N GLU A 215 -6.65 4.76 13.11
CA GLU A 215 -7.87 3.96 13.20
C GLU A 215 -8.69 4.11 11.91
N ILE A 216 -8.71 3.05 11.08
CA ILE A 216 -9.51 2.96 9.86
C ILE A 216 -10.22 1.60 9.71
N PRO A 217 -11.45 1.55 9.14
CA PRO A 217 -12.16 0.29 8.92
C PRO A 217 -11.49 -0.62 7.88
N ASP A 218 -11.66 -1.94 8.00
CA ASP A 218 -11.09 -2.90 7.05
C ASP A 218 -11.51 -2.65 5.60
N ARG A 219 -12.76 -2.24 5.38
CA ARG A 219 -13.26 -1.82 4.07
C ARG A 219 -12.45 -0.68 3.49
N ALA A 220 -12.14 0.32 4.32
CA ALA A 220 -11.40 1.50 3.91
C ALA A 220 -9.96 1.14 3.55
N ARG A 221 -9.32 0.27 4.35
CA ARG A 221 -7.97 -0.24 4.09
C ARG A 221 -7.87 -0.90 2.71
N VAL A 222 -8.79 -1.81 2.40
CA VAL A 222 -8.77 -2.52 1.11
C VAL A 222 -9.05 -1.61 -0.06
N ARG A 223 -9.99 -0.68 0.06
CA ARG A 223 -10.28 0.30 -1.00
C ARG A 223 -9.12 1.25 -1.25
N PHE A 224 -8.48 1.71 -0.18
CA PHE A 224 -7.29 2.55 -0.28
C PHE A 224 -6.14 1.79 -0.96
N MET A 225 -5.87 0.55 -0.55
CA MET A 225 -4.88 -0.32 -1.21
C MET A 225 -5.27 -0.67 -2.64
N GLN A 226 -6.56 -0.72 -2.97
CA GLN A 226 -7.04 -0.93 -4.34
C GLN A 226 -6.70 0.28 -5.22
N PHE A 227 -6.77 1.51 -4.69
CA PHE A 227 -6.28 2.68 -5.42
C PHE A 227 -4.79 2.58 -5.71
N ILE A 228 -3.96 2.21 -4.74
CA ILE A 228 -2.52 1.98 -4.97
C ILE A 228 -2.31 0.92 -6.06
N ALA A 229 -3.10 -0.16 -6.03
CA ALA A 229 -3.03 -1.25 -7.00
C ALA A 229 -3.40 -0.87 -8.45
N GLY A 230 -4.04 0.28 -8.66
CA GLY A 230 -4.41 0.78 -9.99
C GLY A 230 -3.19 1.12 -10.86
N ASP A 231 -2.07 1.50 -10.24
CA ASP A 231 -0.79 1.74 -10.91
C ASP A 231 0.14 0.51 -10.78
N GLU A 232 0.80 0.09 -11.87
CA GLU A 232 1.58 -1.16 -11.88
C GLU A 232 2.83 -1.08 -10.98
N ASP A 233 3.56 0.04 -11.03
CA ASP A 233 4.80 0.21 -10.25
C ASP A 233 4.50 0.35 -8.75
N SER A 234 3.48 1.15 -8.40
CA SER A 234 3.02 1.32 -7.02
C SER A 234 2.46 0.02 -6.44
N ARG A 235 1.73 -0.76 -7.25
CA ARG A 235 1.21 -2.08 -6.88
C ARG A 235 2.34 -3.07 -6.54
N GLU A 236 3.34 -3.15 -7.39
CA GLU A 236 4.49 -4.05 -7.18
C GLU A 236 5.28 -3.63 -5.93
N THR A 237 5.46 -2.33 -5.73
CA THR A 237 6.13 -1.79 -4.54
C THR A 237 5.33 -2.04 -3.26
N MET A 238 4.01 -1.88 -3.28
CA MET A 238 3.12 -2.21 -2.15
C MET A 238 3.27 -3.69 -1.73
N VAL A 239 3.39 -4.61 -2.70
CA VAL A 239 3.68 -6.03 -2.42
C VAL A 239 5.05 -6.17 -1.76
N ALA A 240 6.08 -5.52 -2.30
CA ALA A 240 7.43 -5.57 -1.75
C ALA A 240 7.47 -5.07 -0.29
N GLU A 241 6.77 -3.97 0.00
CA GLU A 241 6.66 -3.39 1.34
C GLU A 241 5.88 -4.27 2.31
N THR A 242 4.80 -4.90 1.84
CA THR A 242 4.04 -5.86 2.65
C THR A 242 4.90 -7.08 3.02
N GLU A 243 5.65 -7.62 2.06
CA GLU A 243 6.56 -8.74 2.32
C GLU A 243 7.70 -8.32 3.26
N ALA A 244 8.26 -7.13 3.08
CA ALA A 244 9.28 -6.58 3.98
C ALA A 244 8.76 -6.41 5.41
N TYR A 245 7.58 -5.82 5.58
CA TYR A 245 6.93 -5.65 6.88
C TYR A 245 6.64 -7.01 7.53
N ARG A 246 6.07 -7.96 6.79
CA ARG A 246 5.82 -9.33 7.29
C ARG A 246 7.11 -10.01 7.71
N MET A 247 8.19 -9.84 6.96
CA MET A 247 9.49 -10.42 7.30
C MET A 247 10.13 -9.70 8.48
N SER A 248 10.01 -8.38 8.61
CA SER A 248 10.43 -7.65 9.81
C SER A 248 9.69 -8.16 11.03
N ASN A 249 8.37 -8.35 10.95
CA ASN A 249 7.59 -8.95 12.04
C ASN A 249 8.05 -10.36 12.42
N ILE A 250 8.64 -11.12 11.48
CA ILE A 250 9.26 -12.43 11.76
C ILE A 250 10.67 -12.23 12.35
N VAL A 251 11.48 -11.30 11.87
CA VAL A 251 12.86 -11.09 12.36
C VAL A 251 12.89 -10.37 13.72
N ASP A 252 12.08 -9.34 13.92
CA ASP A 252 11.88 -8.67 15.22
C ASP A 252 11.35 -9.66 16.26
N TYR A 253 10.52 -10.62 15.80
CA TYR A 253 10.15 -11.80 16.57
C TYR A 253 11.39 -12.64 16.96
N GLU A 254 12.26 -13.00 16.00
CA GLU A 254 13.47 -13.79 16.25
C GLU A 254 14.44 -13.11 17.22
N ASN A 255 14.58 -11.79 17.12
CA ASN A 255 15.49 -11.01 17.94
C ASN A 255 14.93 -10.65 19.33
N MET A 256 13.71 -11.10 19.66
CA MET A 256 13.03 -10.81 20.94
C MET A 256 12.90 -9.30 21.21
N THR A 257 12.85 -8.46 20.17
CA THR A 257 12.90 -6.99 20.29
C THR A 257 11.53 -6.36 20.51
N SER A 258 10.43 -7.03 20.13
CA SER A 258 9.07 -6.53 20.37
C SER A 258 7.97 -7.61 20.24
N GLY A 259 6.81 -7.36 20.86
CA GLY A 259 5.52 -7.92 20.43
C GLY A 259 5.03 -9.24 21.06
N ASP A 260 3.70 -9.40 21.07
CA ASP A 260 2.95 -10.62 21.40
C ASP A 260 2.83 -11.50 20.14
N ALA A 261 3.20 -12.80 20.21
CA ALA A 261 3.12 -13.73 19.08
C ALA A 261 1.77 -13.82 18.36
N TYR A 262 0.67 -13.74 19.12
CA TYR A 262 -0.68 -13.83 18.60
C TYR A 262 -0.93 -12.61 17.73
N ASP A 263 -0.48 -11.45 18.20
CA ASP A 263 -0.59 -10.19 17.48
C ASP A 263 0.24 -10.24 16.19
N ALA A 264 1.51 -10.66 16.23
CA ALA A 264 2.35 -10.77 15.03
C ALA A 264 1.77 -11.72 13.96
N ALA A 265 1.33 -12.94 14.36
CA ALA A 265 0.70 -13.88 13.44
C ALA A 265 -0.59 -13.30 12.84
N SER A 266 -1.42 -12.67 13.68
CA SER A 266 -2.69 -12.09 13.26
C SER A 266 -2.49 -10.90 12.32
N ARG A 267 -1.56 -9.99 12.63
CA ARG A 267 -1.17 -8.85 11.80
C ARG A 267 -0.67 -9.30 10.44
N ASN A 268 0.24 -10.27 10.41
CA ASN A 268 0.77 -10.83 9.15
C ASN A 268 -0.33 -11.47 8.31
N GLY A 269 -1.24 -12.23 8.93
CA GLY A 269 -2.37 -12.83 8.22
C GLY A 269 -3.36 -11.79 7.71
N LYS A 270 -3.64 -10.75 8.51
CA LYS A 270 -4.57 -9.68 8.16
C LYS A 270 -4.02 -8.82 7.01
N ILE A 271 -2.81 -8.30 7.13
CA ILE A 271 -2.22 -7.46 6.06
C ILE A 271 -2.12 -8.24 4.75
N GLN A 272 -1.78 -9.53 4.82
CA GLN A 272 -1.76 -10.39 3.64
C GLN A 272 -3.15 -10.57 3.03
N ALA A 273 -4.20 -10.72 3.84
CA ALA A 273 -5.56 -10.77 3.33
C ALA A 273 -5.98 -9.45 2.69
N LEU A 274 -5.67 -8.30 3.31
CA LEU A 274 -6.01 -6.99 2.77
C LEU A 274 -5.34 -6.74 1.41
N ILE A 275 -4.04 -7.07 1.27
CA ILE A 275 -3.35 -6.94 -0.02
C ILE A 275 -3.86 -7.94 -1.05
N ASP A 276 -4.08 -9.21 -0.67
CA ASP A 276 -4.60 -10.20 -1.61
C ASP A 276 -5.99 -9.78 -2.12
N SER A 277 -6.85 -9.28 -1.23
CA SER A 277 -8.17 -8.77 -1.58
C SER A 277 -8.11 -7.51 -2.45
N SER A 278 -7.26 -6.53 -2.13
CA SER A 278 -7.17 -5.28 -2.91
C SER A 278 -6.65 -5.53 -4.32
N LEU A 279 -5.60 -6.35 -4.46
CA LEU A 279 -5.05 -6.72 -5.75
C LEU A 279 -6.03 -7.56 -6.57
N THR A 280 -6.75 -8.49 -5.93
CA THR A 280 -7.77 -9.30 -6.59
C THR A 280 -8.93 -8.44 -7.07
N ASN A 281 -9.41 -7.52 -6.22
CA ASN A 281 -10.50 -6.61 -6.57
C ASN A 281 -10.12 -5.73 -7.75
N GLU A 282 -8.91 -5.14 -7.74
CA GLU A 282 -8.43 -4.34 -8.86
C GLU A 282 -8.34 -5.18 -10.13
N ALA A 283 -7.65 -6.32 -10.08
CA ALA A 283 -7.49 -7.18 -11.25
C ALA A 283 -8.85 -7.63 -11.82
N MET A 284 -9.81 -7.98 -10.98
CA MET A 284 -11.15 -8.39 -11.43
C MET A 284 -12.02 -7.22 -11.93
N ASP A 285 -11.74 -5.99 -11.53
CA ASP A 285 -12.44 -4.80 -12.03
C ASP A 285 -11.83 -4.33 -13.37
N ARG A 286 -10.56 -4.61 -13.63
CA ARG A 286 -9.86 -4.26 -14.89
C ARG A 286 -9.97 -5.31 -15.99
N GLU A 287 -9.83 -6.57 -15.62
CA GLU A 287 -9.64 -7.64 -16.60
C GLU A 287 -10.97 -8.21 -17.12
N ASN A 288 -10.96 -8.63 -18.39
CA ASN A 288 -12.14 -9.16 -19.07
C ASN A 288 -12.49 -10.59 -18.66
N SER A 289 -11.56 -11.30 -18.02
CA SER A 289 -11.76 -12.67 -17.55
C SER A 289 -11.05 -12.91 -16.21
N THR A 290 -11.55 -13.88 -15.45
CA THR A 290 -10.89 -14.33 -14.21
C THR A 290 -9.47 -14.86 -14.46
N SER A 291 -9.22 -15.48 -15.61
CA SER A 291 -7.89 -16.00 -15.94
C SER A 291 -6.87 -14.88 -16.14
N ASP A 292 -7.25 -13.80 -16.80
CA ASP A 292 -6.37 -12.66 -17.03
C ASP A 292 -6.11 -11.91 -15.71
N ALA A 293 -7.13 -11.79 -14.86
CA ALA A 293 -6.99 -11.26 -13.50
C ALA A 293 -5.99 -12.07 -12.65
N GLU A 294 -6.09 -13.40 -12.68
CA GLU A 294 -5.17 -14.29 -11.98
C GLU A 294 -3.72 -14.18 -12.51
N GLU A 295 -3.54 -14.03 -13.81
CA GLU A 295 -2.22 -13.83 -14.43
C GLU A 295 -1.60 -12.49 -14.03
N SER A 296 -2.37 -11.40 -14.13
CA SER A 296 -1.96 -10.05 -13.74
C SER A 296 -1.58 -9.96 -12.25
N LEU A 297 -2.40 -10.59 -11.38
CA LEU A 297 -2.14 -10.74 -9.96
C LEU A 297 -0.85 -11.50 -9.69
N SER A 298 -0.67 -12.65 -10.34
CA SER A 298 0.52 -13.50 -10.20
C SER A 298 1.78 -12.74 -10.60
N LYS A 299 1.74 -12.02 -11.73
CA LYS A 299 2.86 -11.22 -12.23
C LYS A 299 3.24 -10.12 -11.24
N SER A 300 2.26 -9.36 -10.75
CA SER A 300 2.48 -8.24 -9.82
C SER A 300 3.09 -8.71 -8.51
N LYS A 301 2.58 -9.81 -7.96
CA LYS A 301 3.14 -10.39 -6.73
C LYS A 301 4.57 -10.91 -6.94
N ALA A 302 4.84 -11.53 -8.09
CA ALA A 302 6.17 -12.05 -8.41
C ALA A 302 7.17 -10.90 -8.58
N ASN A 303 6.77 -9.81 -9.24
CA ASN A 303 7.61 -8.63 -9.42
C ASN A 303 7.87 -7.92 -8.10
N GLY A 304 6.84 -7.66 -7.29
CA GLY A 304 7.03 -7.03 -5.97
C GLY A 304 7.94 -7.84 -5.06
N ALA A 305 7.77 -9.16 -5.03
CA ALA A 305 8.64 -9.99 -4.23
C ALA A 305 10.09 -10.06 -4.82
N LYS A 306 10.28 -9.88 -6.14
CA LYS A 306 11.61 -9.74 -6.79
C LYS A 306 12.26 -8.43 -6.36
N MET A 307 11.49 -7.35 -6.27
CA MET A 307 11.96 -6.06 -5.76
C MET A 307 12.47 -6.21 -4.32
N PHE A 308 11.72 -6.89 -3.45
CA PHE A 308 12.17 -7.17 -2.09
C PHE A 308 13.45 -8.02 -2.05
N ALA A 309 13.54 -9.10 -2.84
CA ALA A 309 14.76 -9.91 -2.90
C ALA A 309 15.98 -9.07 -3.35
N ASN A 310 15.82 -8.22 -4.37
CA ASN A 310 16.86 -7.30 -4.84
C ASN A 310 17.28 -6.27 -3.78
N ALA A 311 16.34 -5.81 -2.94
CA ALA A 311 16.63 -4.95 -1.80
C ALA A 311 17.57 -5.62 -0.81
N VAL A 312 17.28 -6.87 -0.44
CA VAL A 312 18.12 -7.68 0.45
C VAL A 312 19.51 -7.87 -0.13
N ILE A 313 19.62 -8.21 -1.43
CA ILE A 313 20.91 -8.32 -2.13
C ILE A 313 21.70 -7.01 -2.09
N SER A 314 21.03 -5.89 -2.34
CA SER A 314 21.68 -4.57 -2.37
C SER A 314 22.18 -4.15 -0.99
N ALA A 315 21.40 -4.45 0.06
CA ALA A 315 21.80 -4.20 1.44
C ALA A 315 23.06 -4.99 1.83
N ILE A 316 23.14 -6.26 1.44
CA ILE A 316 24.34 -7.12 1.61
C ILE A 316 25.57 -6.51 0.95
N GLN A 317 25.43 -6.00 -0.27
CA GLN A 317 26.54 -5.49 -1.07
C GLN A 317 27.03 -4.11 -0.60
N GLY A 318 26.46 -3.57 0.48
CA GLY A 318 26.76 -2.22 0.98
C GLY A 318 26.18 -1.11 0.09
N GLY A 319 25.26 -1.45 -0.81
CA GLY A 319 24.60 -0.52 -1.75
C GLY A 319 23.29 0.05 -1.23
N ALA A 320 23.00 -0.07 0.07
CA ALA A 320 21.71 0.28 0.66
C ALA A 320 21.26 1.74 0.43
N GLU A 321 22.20 2.65 0.11
CA GLU A 321 21.90 4.07 -0.17
C GLU A 321 21.24 4.31 -1.54
N ASN A 322 21.22 3.34 -2.45
CA ASN A 322 20.67 3.49 -3.82
C ASN A 322 19.45 2.60 -4.10
N ASN A 323 18.80 2.05 -3.08
CA ASN A 323 17.64 1.20 -3.30
C ASN A 323 16.39 2.07 -3.56
N PRO A 324 15.72 1.94 -4.72
CA PRO A 324 14.56 2.77 -5.07
C PRO A 324 13.28 2.46 -4.27
N ILE A 325 13.37 1.63 -3.22
CA ILE A 325 12.22 1.13 -2.45
C ILE A 325 12.19 1.85 -1.10
N GLY A 326 10.99 2.14 -0.58
CA GLY A 326 10.75 2.91 0.64
C GLY A 326 11.54 2.46 1.87
N GLY A 327 11.61 3.35 2.87
CA GLY A 327 12.46 3.20 4.07
C GLY A 327 12.28 1.87 4.80
N ALA A 328 11.03 1.42 4.98
CA ALA A 328 10.69 0.16 5.64
C ALA A 328 11.31 -1.07 4.95
N VAL A 329 11.29 -1.13 3.60
CA VAL A 329 11.91 -2.23 2.86
C VAL A 329 13.42 -2.21 3.01
N ALA A 330 14.04 -1.03 2.96
CA ALA A 330 15.48 -0.90 3.14
C ALA A 330 15.93 -1.34 4.54
N GLU A 331 15.15 -1.02 5.58
CA GLU A 331 15.42 -1.42 6.96
C GLU A 331 15.20 -2.91 7.19
N ALA A 332 14.07 -3.47 6.76
CA ALA A 332 13.84 -4.91 6.82
C ALA A 332 14.94 -5.67 6.06
N ALA A 333 15.29 -5.21 4.85
CA ALA A 333 16.37 -5.78 4.06
C ALA A 333 17.72 -5.74 4.77
N LYS A 334 18.05 -4.63 5.44
CA LYS A 334 19.26 -4.51 6.27
C LYS A 334 19.22 -5.44 7.47
N SER A 335 18.08 -5.55 8.16
CA SER A 335 17.89 -6.42 9.32
C SER A 335 18.10 -7.89 8.93
N ILE A 336 17.42 -8.34 7.88
CA ILE A 336 17.57 -9.68 7.30
C ILE A 336 19.00 -9.93 6.84
N ALA A 337 19.62 -8.97 6.13
CA ALA A 337 21.00 -9.10 5.66
C ALA A 337 21.98 -9.26 6.83
N LYS A 338 21.78 -8.50 7.90
CA LYS A 338 22.60 -8.52 9.11
C LYS A 338 22.47 -9.84 9.86
N ASP A 339 21.26 -10.36 10.01
CA ASP A 339 20.97 -11.52 10.84
C ASP A 339 21.17 -12.85 10.09
N SER A 340 20.77 -12.93 8.81
CA SER A 340 20.84 -14.17 8.02
C SER A 340 22.17 -14.41 7.31
N ILE A 341 22.95 -13.35 7.02
CA ILE A 341 23.94 -13.42 5.93
C ILE A 341 25.35 -13.08 6.38
N SER A 342 25.54 -12.38 7.50
CA SER A 342 26.87 -12.15 8.09
C SER A 342 27.65 -13.45 8.35
N MET A 343 26.97 -14.57 8.65
CA MET A 343 27.60 -15.89 8.84
C MET A 343 27.77 -16.71 7.54
N SER A 344 26.98 -16.42 6.50
CA SER A 344 26.96 -17.15 5.23
C SER A 344 27.81 -16.50 4.14
N LEU A 345 27.93 -15.16 4.13
CA LEU A 345 28.65 -14.36 3.13
C LEU A 345 30.16 -14.55 3.12
N ASP A 346 30.77 -14.82 4.28
CA ASP A 346 32.20 -15.15 4.34
C ASP A 346 32.51 -16.49 3.63
N ASN A 347 31.48 -17.31 3.34
CA ASN A 347 31.60 -18.64 2.72
C ASN A 347 30.87 -18.79 1.37
N MET A 348 30.12 -17.79 0.89
CA MET A 348 29.37 -17.87 -0.38
C MET A 348 30.23 -17.47 -1.58
N SER A 349 30.14 -18.24 -2.67
CA SER A 349 30.83 -17.91 -3.92
C SER A 349 30.15 -16.74 -4.65
N GLU A 350 30.88 -16.04 -5.52
CA GLU A 350 30.34 -15.00 -6.42
C GLU A 350 29.17 -15.52 -7.29
N GLU A 351 29.14 -16.83 -7.55
CA GLU A 351 28.07 -17.49 -8.31
C GLU A 351 26.78 -17.61 -7.49
N THR A 352 26.87 -17.80 -6.16
CA THR A 352 25.68 -17.81 -5.28
C THR A 352 25.07 -16.41 -5.16
N LYS A 353 25.89 -15.34 -5.19
CA LYS A 353 25.40 -13.95 -5.26
C LYS A 353 24.67 -13.67 -6.58
N SER A 354 25.13 -14.27 -7.68
CA SER A 354 24.45 -14.23 -8.98
C SER A 354 23.15 -15.05 -9.01
N ASN A 355 23.00 -16.06 -8.14
CA ASN A 355 21.83 -16.95 -8.12
C ASN A 355 20.70 -16.45 -7.20
N VAL A 356 20.91 -15.40 -6.40
CA VAL A 356 19.79 -14.77 -5.67
C VAL A 356 18.86 -14.03 -6.66
N ASN A 357 19.35 -13.66 -7.84
CA ASN A 357 18.49 -13.22 -8.96
C ASN A 357 17.61 -14.37 -9.53
N GLU A 358 17.91 -15.63 -9.20
CA GLU A 358 17.06 -16.80 -9.48
C GLU A 358 16.14 -17.14 -8.30
N TYR A 359 16.18 -16.36 -7.22
CA TYR A 359 15.13 -16.38 -6.22
C TYR A 359 13.88 -15.80 -6.90
N GLU A 360 13.16 -16.63 -7.64
CA GLU A 360 11.81 -16.31 -8.09
C GLU A 360 10.95 -16.33 -6.83
N PRO A 361 10.59 -15.15 -6.32
CA PRO A 361 9.80 -15.08 -5.13
C PRO A 361 8.35 -15.33 -5.52
N ILE A 362 7.74 -16.20 -4.75
CA ILE A 362 6.62 -16.98 -5.24
C ILE A 362 5.36 -16.22 -4.92
N ALA A 363 4.81 -15.62 -5.97
CA ALA A 363 3.49 -15.01 -5.95
C ALA A 363 2.45 -16.01 -5.47
N SER A 364 1.74 -15.69 -4.39
CA SER A 364 0.55 -16.45 -4.01
C SER A 364 -0.56 -16.24 -5.04
N LYS A 365 -0.97 -17.28 -5.75
CA LYS A 365 -2.09 -17.19 -6.72
C LYS A 365 -3.45 -17.17 -6.05
N ASP A 366 -3.53 -17.74 -4.85
CA ASP A 366 -4.75 -17.89 -4.07
C ASP A 366 -4.45 -17.92 -2.57
N ALA A 367 -5.50 -17.86 -1.75
CA ALA A 367 -5.40 -17.88 -0.29
C ALA A 367 -4.72 -19.14 0.26
N GLY A 368 -4.90 -20.30 -0.37
CA GLY A 368 -4.22 -21.54 0.01
C GLY A 368 -2.71 -21.45 -0.25
N THR A 369 -2.33 -20.91 -1.40
CA THR A 369 -0.92 -20.68 -1.76
C THR A 369 -0.28 -19.65 -0.82
N ALA A 370 -0.98 -18.58 -0.44
CA ALA A 370 -0.49 -17.61 0.55
C ALA A 370 -0.23 -18.26 1.92
N LYS A 371 -1.13 -19.14 2.37
CA LYS A 371 -0.97 -19.91 3.62
C LYS A 371 0.22 -20.85 3.56
N ARG A 372 0.40 -21.59 2.45
CA ARG A 372 1.56 -22.47 2.26
C ARG A 372 2.87 -21.69 2.22
N ASN A 373 2.93 -20.58 1.48
CA ASN A 373 4.11 -19.72 1.41
C ASN A 373 4.51 -19.20 2.78
N PHE A 374 3.57 -18.73 3.59
CA PHE A 374 3.84 -18.30 4.95
C PHE A 374 4.39 -19.44 5.83
N ALA A 375 3.78 -20.64 5.75
CA ALA A 375 4.27 -21.78 6.52
C ALA A 375 5.69 -22.20 6.11
N LEU A 376 6.00 -22.18 4.82
CA LEU A 376 7.33 -22.50 4.31
C LEU A 376 8.36 -21.43 4.69
N GLN A 377 7.98 -20.14 4.68
CA GLN A 377 8.81 -19.05 5.19
C GLN A 377 9.11 -19.25 6.69
N LEU A 378 8.08 -19.58 7.48
CA LEU A 378 8.24 -19.87 8.91
C LEU A 378 9.18 -21.07 9.15
N LEU A 379 9.00 -22.17 8.41
CA LEU A 379 9.88 -23.33 8.51
C LEU A 379 11.32 -23.03 8.08
N SER A 380 11.51 -22.18 7.07
CA SER A 380 12.83 -21.72 6.66
C SER A 380 13.51 -20.88 7.75
N SER A 381 12.76 -20.02 8.44
CA SER A 381 13.25 -19.24 9.59
C SER A 381 13.66 -20.18 10.73
N MET A 382 12.79 -21.13 11.10
CA MET A 382 13.08 -22.15 12.12
C MET A 382 14.31 -23.00 11.79
N GLU A 383 14.53 -23.34 10.52
CA GLU A 383 15.69 -24.11 10.09
C GLU A 383 16.99 -23.32 10.29
N LYS A 384 16.99 -22.06 9.87
CA LYS A 384 18.14 -21.14 10.06
C LYS A 384 18.50 -20.96 11.52
N ASN A 385 17.50 -20.96 12.41
CA ASN A 385 17.69 -20.83 13.86
C ASN A 385 18.09 -22.14 14.54
N GLY A 386 18.07 -23.27 13.81
CA GLY A 386 18.36 -24.58 14.35
C GLY A 386 17.22 -25.19 15.18
N ASP A 387 16.01 -24.63 15.12
CA ASP A 387 14.80 -25.17 15.78
C ASP A 387 14.28 -26.43 15.05
N ILE A 388 14.59 -26.54 13.75
CA ILE A 388 14.33 -27.71 12.93
C ILE A 388 15.56 -28.04 12.08
N GLU A 389 15.90 -29.32 11.96
CA GLU A 389 17.01 -29.74 11.10
C GLU A 389 16.55 -29.80 9.63
N MET A 390 17.39 -29.35 8.68
CA MET A 390 17.10 -29.48 7.24
C MET A 390 16.73 -30.91 6.84
N LYS A 391 17.36 -31.92 7.45
CA LYS A 391 17.05 -33.34 7.18
C LYS A 391 15.61 -33.70 7.57
N GLU A 392 15.09 -33.12 8.66
CA GLU A 392 13.70 -33.34 9.07
C GLU A 392 12.73 -32.78 8.04
N LEU A 393 13.06 -31.65 7.41
CA LEU A 393 12.30 -31.07 6.30
C LEU A 393 12.43 -31.89 5.02
N GLU A 394 13.62 -32.41 4.69
CA GLU A 394 13.86 -33.33 3.57
C GLU A 394 13.00 -34.60 3.71
N ASP A 395 13.00 -35.21 4.90
CA ASP A 395 12.23 -36.43 5.21
C ASP A 395 10.70 -36.20 5.08
N LYS A 396 10.25 -34.95 5.25
CA LYS A 396 8.84 -34.52 5.11
C LYS A 396 8.52 -34.02 3.69
N GLY A 397 9.47 -34.05 2.76
CA GLY A 397 9.27 -33.60 1.39
C GLY A 397 9.09 -32.08 1.24
N LEU A 398 9.59 -31.30 2.20
CA LEU A 398 9.45 -29.83 2.24
C LEU A 398 10.67 -29.10 1.70
N THR A 399 11.54 -29.79 0.99
CA THR A 399 12.81 -29.23 0.51
C THR A 399 13.01 -29.54 -0.96
N THR A 400 13.69 -28.64 -1.65
CA THR A 400 14.11 -28.82 -3.04
C THR A 400 15.60 -28.51 -3.16
N LYS A 401 16.15 -28.73 -4.35
CA LYS A 401 17.57 -28.45 -4.63
C LYS A 401 17.69 -27.39 -5.71
N ASP A 402 18.64 -26.49 -5.53
CA ASP A 402 19.01 -25.54 -6.58
C ASP A 402 19.81 -26.25 -7.68
N LYS A 403 20.17 -25.51 -8.73
CA LYS A 403 21.02 -26.02 -9.82
C LYS A 403 22.40 -26.51 -9.38
N ASN A 404 22.87 -26.08 -8.21
CA ASN A 404 24.16 -26.47 -7.62
C ASN A 404 24.03 -27.67 -6.67
N GLY A 405 22.80 -28.17 -6.45
CA GLY A 405 22.50 -29.26 -5.54
C GLY A 405 22.41 -28.87 -4.07
N MET A 406 22.38 -27.57 -3.74
CA MET A 406 22.14 -27.07 -2.39
C MET A 406 20.66 -27.31 -2.04
N THR A 407 20.41 -28.02 -0.95
CA THR A 407 19.07 -28.22 -0.40
C THR A 407 18.60 -26.93 0.27
N TYR A 408 17.36 -26.53 0.01
CA TYR A 408 16.67 -25.44 0.72
C TYR A 408 15.19 -25.78 0.92
N VAL A 409 14.53 -25.08 1.85
CA VAL A 409 13.08 -25.22 2.09
C VAL A 409 12.32 -24.82 0.83
N MET A 410 11.41 -25.67 0.39
CA MET A 410 10.56 -25.40 -0.76
C MET A 410 9.79 -24.09 -0.60
N SER A 411 9.33 -23.59 -1.73
CA SER A 411 8.54 -22.40 -1.86
C SER A 411 7.41 -22.74 -2.85
N GLY A 412 6.22 -22.13 -2.70
CA GLY A 412 4.95 -22.68 -3.22
C GLY A 412 4.80 -22.90 -4.75
N GLU A 413 5.69 -22.40 -5.61
CA GLU A 413 5.61 -22.57 -7.07
C GLU A 413 6.13 -23.92 -7.56
N HIS A 414 6.83 -24.70 -6.72
CA HIS A 414 7.20 -26.09 -7.06
C HIS A 414 5.96 -27.00 -7.20
N GLU A 415 4.77 -26.49 -6.92
CA GLU A 415 3.45 -27.12 -7.07
C GLU A 415 2.84 -26.99 -8.48
N GLN A 416 3.57 -27.38 -9.53
CA GLN A 416 2.89 -27.63 -10.82
C GLN A 416 2.04 -28.91 -10.82
N ASP A 417 2.22 -29.78 -9.82
CA ASP A 417 1.55 -31.06 -9.73
C ASP A 417 0.52 -31.05 -8.59
N LYS A 418 -0.75 -30.80 -8.94
CA LYS A 418 -1.88 -30.75 -7.98
C LYS A 418 -1.98 -32.03 -7.12
N ASP A 419 -1.49 -33.15 -7.62
CA ASP A 419 -1.52 -34.43 -6.91
C ASP A 419 -0.57 -34.45 -5.69
N LYS A 420 0.35 -33.48 -5.58
CA LYS A 420 1.31 -33.35 -4.47
C LYS A 420 0.91 -32.34 -3.39
N LEU A 421 -0.13 -31.55 -3.62
CA LEU A 421 -0.63 -30.54 -2.67
C LEU A 421 -0.95 -31.16 -1.29
N GLY A 422 -1.62 -32.31 -1.30
CA GLY A 422 -1.99 -33.01 -0.08
C GLY A 422 -0.79 -33.52 0.72
N ASP A 423 0.27 -33.93 0.02
CA ASP A 423 1.52 -34.38 0.65
C ASP A 423 2.27 -33.19 1.26
N LEU A 424 2.29 -32.03 0.57
CA LEU A 424 2.93 -30.82 1.08
C LEU A 424 2.22 -30.26 2.32
N ASP A 425 0.89 -30.12 2.29
CA ASP A 425 0.12 -29.67 3.45
C ASP A 425 0.30 -30.63 4.63
N SER A 426 0.36 -31.94 4.38
CA SER A 426 0.66 -32.94 5.42
C SER A 426 2.07 -32.75 5.98
N GLY A 427 3.07 -32.58 5.11
CA GLY A 427 4.45 -32.33 5.50
C GLY A 427 4.59 -31.06 6.36
N ILE A 428 3.96 -29.96 5.95
CA ILE A 428 3.95 -28.68 6.68
C ILE A 428 3.37 -28.88 8.08
N ASN A 429 2.20 -29.50 8.19
CA ASN A 429 1.56 -29.72 9.48
C ASN A 429 2.43 -30.61 10.39
N GLN A 430 3.04 -31.67 9.84
CA GLN A 430 3.97 -32.53 10.58
C GLN A 430 5.27 -31.81 10.96
N ALA A 431 5.74 -30.86 10.16
CA ALA A 431 6.93 -30.06 10.42
C ALA A 431 6.72 -29.07 11.56
N LEU A 432 5.54 -28.47 11.64
CA LEU A 432 5.17 -27.53 12.70
C LEU A 432 4.71 -28.21 13.99
N GLU A 433 4.25 -29.47 13.92
CA GLU A 433 3.74 -30.20 15.07
C GLU A 433 4.81 -30.44 16.14
N GLY A 434 4.52 -30.01 17.38
CA GLY A 434 5.43 -30.16 18.52
C GLY A 434 6.65 -29.25 18.49
N LYS A 435 6.81 -28.43 17.45
CA LYS A 435 7.83 -27.38 17.41
C LYS A 435 7.33 -26.16 18.15
N LYS A 436 8.27 -25.53 18.84
CA LYS A 436 8.00 -24.36 19.66
C LYS A 436 8.73 -23.18 19.09
N ILE A 437 8.05 -22.05 19.18
CA ILE A 437 8.50 -20.74 18.76
C ILE A 437 8.68 -19.96 20.07
N ASN A 438 9.90 -19.49 20.31
CA ASN A 438 10.27 -18.82 21.55
C ASN A 438 10.12 -17.30 21.35
N PHE A 439 9.12 -16.71 22.00
CA PHE A 439 8.91 -15.27 22.04
C PHE A 439 9.57 -14.68 23.29
N SER A 440 9.82 -13.37 23.27
CA SER A 440 10.46 -12.64 24.37
C SER A 440 9.73 -12.81 25.71
N ASP A 441 8.41 -13.00 25.66
CA ASP A 441 7.51 -13.08 26.81
C ASP A 441 6.87 -14.46 27.02
N ARG A 442 6.90 -15.36 26.01
CA ARG A 442 6.30 -16.70 26.10
C ARG A 442 6.78 -17.68 25.04
N GLU A 443 6.43 -18.94 25.20
CA GLU A 443 6.65 -20.00 24.22
C GLU A 443 5.29 -20.37 23.60
N MET A 444 5.20 -20.43 22.26
CA MET A 444 3.97 -20.84 21.56
C MET A 444 4.29 -21.93 20.53
N ASN A 445 3.33 -22.80 20.25
CA ASN A 445 3.53 -23.87 19.26
C ASN A 445 3.54 -23.27 17.84
N ALA A 446 4.43 -23.76 16.98
CA ALA A 446 4.52 -23.29 15.60
C ALA A 446 3.23 -23.53 14.80
N SER A 447 2.56 -24.64 15.09
CA SER A 447 1.25 -24.96 14.54
C SER A 447 0.14 -24.02 15.01
N GLU A 448 0.24 -23.49 16.23
CA GLU A 448 -0.69 -22.51 16.79
C GLU A 448 -0.48 -21.14 16.13
N TYR A 449 0.77 -20.69 16.03
CA TYR A 449 1.15 -19.46 15.31
C TYR A 449 0.65 -19.49 13.85
N PHE A 450 0.90 -20.60 13.15
CA PHE A 450 0.40 -20.77 11.78
C PHE A 450 -1.14 -20.82 11.70
N SER A 451 -1.80 -21.37 12.71
CA SER A 451 -3.27 -21.41 12.75
C SER A 451 -3.88 -20.02 12.91
N LEU A 452 -3.26 -19.16 13.72
CA LEU A 452 -3.68 -17.76 13.88
C LEU A 452 -3.49 -16.97 12.60
N TYR A 453 -2.36 -17.16 11.92
CA TYR A 453 -2.16 -16.59 10.59
C TYR A 453 -3.25 -17.05 9.62
N LYS A 454 -3.51 -18.36 9.53
CA LYS A 454 -4.54 -18.92 8.62
C LYS A 454 -5.94 -18.39 8.92
N GLU A 455 -6.27 -18.25 10.19
CA GLU A 455 -7.56 -17.72 10.65
C GLU A 455 -7.68 -16.25 10.28
N SER A 456 -6.68 -15.44 10.62
CA SER A 456 -6.65 -14.00 10.32
C SER A 456 -6.69 -13.75 8.81
N HIS A 457 -5.90 -14.50 8.03
CA HIS A 457 -5.90 -14.43 6.57
C HIS A 457 -7.23 -14.92 5.97
N GLY A 458 -7.66 -16.14 6.31
CA GLY A 458 -8.83 -16.75 5.72
C GLY A 458 -10.13 -16.00 6.02
N ASN A 459 -10.36 -15.66 7.29
CA ASN A 459 -11.56 -14.94 7.69
C ASN A 459 -11.63 -13.57 7.01
N LYS A 460 -10.49 -12.87 6.88
CA LYS A 460 -10.46 -11.55 6.27
C LYS A 460 -10.53 -11.61 4.75
N TYR A 461 -9.79 -12.51 4.11
CA TYR A 461 -9.79 -12.64 2.66
C TYR A 461 -11.20 -12.95 2.14
N ASP A 462 -11.89 -13.92 2.74
CA ASP A 462 -13.25 -14.28 2.33
C ASP A 462 -14.26 -13.17 2.67
N GLU A 463 -14.12 -12.50 3.82
CA GLU A 463 -14.98 -11.38 4.22
C GLU A 463 -14.86 -10.19 3.26
N VAL A 464 -13.65 -9.91 2.80
CA VAL A 464 -13.29 -8.63 2.19
C VAL A 464 -13.35 -8.69 0.65
N THR A 465 -12.84 -9.77 0.05
CA THR A 465 -12.70 -9.89 -1.41
C THR A 465 -14.05 -9.82 -2.10
N ASP A 466 -15.05 -10.58 -1.64
CA ASP A 466 -16.37 -10.57 -2.28
C ASP A 466 -17.22 -9.35 -1.88
N ARG A 467 -17.00 -8.80 -0.68
CA ARG A 467 -17.89 -7.78 -0.12
C ARG A 467 -17.52 -6.35 -0.53
N TYR A 468 -16.28 -6.03 -0.92
CA TYR A 468 -15.86 -4.62 -1.05
C TYR A 468 -15.59 -4.13 -2.48
N ARG A 469 -15.85 -4.94 -3.50
CA ARG A 469 -15.66 -4.61 -4.92
C ARG A 469 -16.55 -3.47 -5.42
N ALA A 470 -16.02 -2.65 -6.33
CA ALA A 470 -16.76 -1.53 -6.95
C ALA A 470 -18.01 -2.02 -7.71
N ARG A 471 -17.89 -3.15 -8.42
CA ARG A 471 -18.94 -3.69 -9.30
C ARG A 471 -20.08 -4.42 -8.59
N ASN A 472 -19.96 -4.72 -7.29
CA ASN A 472 -21.02 -5.38 -6.51
C ASN A 472 -22.08 -4.37 -6.05
N LYS A 473 -22.96 -3.96 -6.98
CA LYS A 473 -23.96 -2.90 -6.79
C LYS A 473 -25.18 -3.16 -5.87
N PRO A 474 -25.71 -4.38 -5.58
CA PRO A 474 -27.04 -4.46 -4.92
C PRO A 474 -27.13 -4.60 -3.39
N ASP A 475 -26.12 -5.14 -2.69
CA ASP A 475 -26.35 -5.60 -1.29
C ASP A 475 -26.05 -4.56 -0.19
N TYR A 476 -25.66 -3.33 -0.56
CA TYR A 476 -25.07 -2.39 0.40
C TYR A 476 -26.05 -1.50 1.16
N GLU A 477 -27.05 -0.94 0.51
CA GLU A 477 -27.96 0.03 1.15
C GLU A 477 -28.87 -0.64 2.20
N ASN A 478 -29.14 -1.95 2.06
CA ASN A 478 -30.06 -2.65 2.94
C ASN A 478 -29.45 -3.20 4.24
N GLN A 479 -28.12 -3.16 4.44
CA GLN A 479 -27.49 -3.82 5.59
C GLN A 479 -27.12 -2.89 6.75
N ASN A 480 -27.02 -1.57 6.52
CA ASN A 480 -26.67 -0.61 7.58
C ASN A 480 -27.85 0.21 8.13
N GLY A 481 -29.09 -0.04 7.68
CA GLY A 481 -30.28 0.61 8.25
C GLY A 481 -30.25 2.14 8.19
N ILE A 482 -29.49 2.71 7.26
CA ILE A 482 -29.61 4.12 6.90
C ILE A 482 -30.76 4.18 5.89
N GLU A 483 -32.00 4.17 6.40
CA GLU A 483 -33.13 4.67 5.64
C GLU A 483 -32.85 6.16 5.40
N GLU A 484 -32.64 6.55 4.14
CA GLU A 484 -32.68 7.96 3.75
C GLU A 484 -34.07 8.52 4.08
N GLU A 485 -34.12 9.51 4.99
CA GLU A 485 -35.28 10.41 5.18
C GLU A 485 -35.24 11.59 4.22
#